data_AF-A0A7S0Z2J8-F1
#
_entry.id   AF-A0A7S0Z2J8-F1
#
_cell.length_a   1.000
_cell.length_b   1.000
_cell.length_c   1.000
_cell.angle_alpha   90.00
_cell.angle_beta   90.00
_cell.angle_gamma   90.00
#
_symmetry.space_group_name_H-M   'P 1'
#
loop_
_entity.id
_entity.type
_entity.pdbx_description
1 polymer ?
#
loop_
_entity_poly.entity_id
_entity_poly.type
_entity_poly.pdbx_seq_one_letter_code
_entity_poly.pdbx_strand_id
1 'polypeptide(L)'
;EAPELSVALKELSQFYGQNTLDNRRNLRTSIERRGVQVSQNLVEAFGDVMGQLSKVESDVAALAECTERMQQRVKAAHATTSQIVRVTEQLQRKETESGAHQALVSSFLAHFRLTPGEMQVLRGEPVGEGFLEVLARVADIQAQCRQLLRVHHKTALMDLVDETASLQEAGYDRLYRWTQQQCSLLGSEEGEVPPLLRRGIAALRGRAVLYKV
;
A
#
# COMPACT_ATOMS: atom_id res chain seq x y z
N GLU A 1 58.06 -11.58 -73.41
CA GLU A 1 58.89 -12.29 -72.41
C GLU A 1 58.11 -12.35 -71.11
N ALA A 2 58.03 -13.52 -70.47
CA ALA A 2 57.07 -13.79 -69.41
C ALA A 2 57.47 -13.11 -68.07
N PRO A 3 56.69 -12.15 -67.55
CA PRO A 3 57.02 -11.44 -66.30
C PRO A 3 57.10 -12.38 -65.10
N GLU A 4 56.29 -13.44 -65.08
CA GLU A 4 56.31 -14.50 -64.05
C GLU A 4 57.66 -15.22 -63.99
N LEU A 5 58.31 -15.41 -65.14
CA LEU A 5 59.59 -16.07 -65.25
C LEU A 5 60.71 -15.18 -64.68
N SER A 6 60.62 -13.86 -64.88
CA SER A 6 61.53 -12.89 -64.29
C SER A 6 61.42 -12.84 -62.76
N VAL A 7 60.20 -12.96 -62.23
CA VAL A 7 59.93 -12.99 -60.78
C VAL A 7 60.45 -14.30 -60.18
N ALA A 8 60.13 -15.44 -60.78
CA ALA A 8 60.61 -16.74 -60.33
C ALA A 8 62.15 -16.83 -60.32
N LEU A 9 62.81 -16.29 -61.37
CA LEU A 9 64.28 -16.23 -61.42
C LEU A 9 64.86 -15.28 -60.38
N LYS A 10 64.20 -14.15 -60.11
CA LYS A 10 64.60 -13.22 -59.06
C LYS A 10 64.50 -13.86 -57.67
N GLU A 11 63.43 -14.61 -57.41
CA GLU A 11 63.29 -15.38 -56.17
C GLU A 11 64.32 -16.51 -56.05
N LEU A 12 64.58 -17.22 -57.16
CA LEU A 12 65.64 -18.24 -57.23
C LEU A 12 67.00 -17.66 -56.86
N SER A 13 67.32 -16.47 -57.38
CA SER A 13 68.59 -15.79 -57.14
C SER A 13 68.82 -15.38 -55.67
N GLN A 14 67.77 -15.27 -54.85
CA GLN A 14 67.90 -14.94 -53.43
C GLN A 14 68.54 -16.08 -52.62
N PHE A 15 68.44 -17.32 -53.08
CA PHE A 15 68.95 -18.49 -52.35
C PHE A 15 69.88 -19.40 -53.19
N TYR A 16 69.90 -19.21 -54.51
CA TYR A 16 70.78 -19.91 -55.42
C TYR A 16 72.00 -19.06 -55.76
N GLY A 17 73.04 -19.12 -54.92
CA GLY A 17 74.20 -18.21 -55.01
C GLY A 17 75.25 -18.58 -56.06
N GLN A 18 75.54 -19.88 -56.27
CA GLN A 18 76.56 -20.34 -57.24
C GLN A 18 76.05 -21.53 -58.06
N ASN A 19 76.25 -21.47 -59.38
CA ASN A 19 75.87 -22.53 -60.33
C ASN A 19 76.91 -23.66 -60.34
N THR A 20 77.00 -24.41 -59.24
CA THR A 20 77.83 -25.61 -59.14
C THR A 20 77.03 -26.87 -59.50
N LEU A 21 77.72 -27.96 -59.85
CA LEU A 21 77.08 -29.23 -60.21
C LEU A 21 76.28 -29.82 -59.03
N ASP A 22 76.77 -29.65 -57.80
CA ASP A 22 76.07 -30.07 -56.57
C ASP A 22 74.84 -29.20 -56.27
N ASN A 23 74.93 -27.88 -56.45
CA ASN A 23 73.79 -26.99 -56.23
C ASN A 23 72.68 -27.23 -57.26
N ARG A 24 73.00 -27.56 -58.52
CA ARG A 24 71.99 -27.96 -59.51
C ARG A 24 71.29 -29.27 -59.14
N ARG A 25 72.03 -30.28 -58.66
CA ARG A 25 71.47 -31.56 -58.22
C ARG A 25 70.56 -31.39 -57.00
N ASN A 26 70.91 -30.48 -56.09
CA ASN A 26 70.18 -30.24 -54.84
C ASN A 26 69.13 -29.12 -54.94
N LEU A 27 68.97 -28.47 -56.11
CA LEU A 27 68.08 -27.32 -56.29
C LEU A 27 66.62 -27.69 -56.00
N ARG A 28 66.17 -28.83 -56.51
CA ARG A 28 64.82 -29.36 -56.28
C ARG A 28 64.55 -29.55 -54.78
N THR A 29 65.46 -30.22 -54.09
CA THR A 29 65.38 -30.45 -52.64
C THR A 29 65.37 -29.14 -51.85
N SER A 30 66.13 -28.13 -52.31
CA SER A 30 66.18 -26.82 -51.67
C SER A 30 64.86 -26.04 -51.84
N ILE A 31 64.25 -26.10 -53.03
CA ILE A 31 62.94 -25.52 -53.31
C ILE A 31 61.86 -26.24 -52.49
N GLU A 32 61.85 -27.57 -52.48
CA GLU A 32 60.89 -28.37 -51.70
C GLU A 32 61.01 -28.07 -50.20
N ARG A 33 62.23 -27.98 -49.66
CA ARG A 33 62.47 -27.62 -48.25
C ARG A 33 61.94 -26.22 -47.91
N ARG A 34 62.16 -25.24 -48.80
CA ARG A 34 61.63 -23.88 -48.62
C ARG A 34 60.11 -23.86 -48.71
N GLY A 35 59.51 -24.64 -49.62
CA GLY A 35 58.05 -24.79 -49.72
C GLY A 35 57.43 -25.39 -48.46
N VAL A 36 58.08 -26.39 -47.86
CA VAL A 36 57.68 -26.95 -46.56
C VAL A 36 57.80 -25.90 -45.46
N GLN A 37 58.91 -25.14 -45.42
CA GLN A 37 59.13 -24.12 -44.41
C GLN A 37 58.10 -22.96 -44.50
N VAL A 38 57.76 -22.53 -45.70
CA VAL A 38 56.70 -21.51 -45.91
C VAL A 38 55.34 -22.05 -45.46
N SER A 39 55.01 -23.29 -45.80
CA SER A 39 53.77 -23.94 -45.37
C SER A 39 53.71 -24.08 -43.84
N GLN A 40 54.81 -24.42 -43.18
CA GLN A 40 54.90 -24.49 -41.72
C GLN A 40 54.66 -23.12 -41.07
N ASN A 41 55.35 -22.08 -41.55
CA ASN A 41 55.16 -20.71 -41.05
C ASN A 41 53.71 -20.23 -41.24
N LEU A 42 53.08 -20.61 -42.35
CA LEU A 42 51.68 -20.29 -42.61
C LEU A 42 50.77 -21.00 -41.60
N VAL A 43 50.95 -22.30 -41.38
CA VAL A 43 50.16 -23.06 -40.41
C VAL A 43 50.32 -22.51 -38.99
N GLU A 44 51.53 -22.14 -38.60
CA GLU A 44 51.80 -21.51 -37.29
C GLU A 44 51.07 -20.17 -37.16
N ALA A 45 51.20 -19.28 -38.15
CA ALA A 45 50.54 -17.97 -38.13
C ALA A 45 49.00 -18.09 -38.13
N PHE A 46 48.44 -19.04 -38.90
CA PHE A 46 47.00 -19.29 -38.89
C PHE A 46 46.52 -19.96 -37.61
N GLY A 47 47.38 -20.72 -36.91
CA GLY A 47 47.07 -21.31 -35.61
C GLY A 47 46.69 -20.26 -34.57
N ASP A 48 47.46 -19.17 -34.48
CA ASP A 48 47.18 -18.06 -33.57
C ASP A 48 45.86 -17.36 -33.90
N VAL A 49 45.60 -17.12 -35.18
CA VAL A 49 44.36 -16.49 -35.66
C VAL A 49 43.15 -17.38 -35.34
N MET A 50 43.25 -18.69 -35.58
CA MET A 50 42.20 -19.65 -35.24
C MET A 50 41.96 -19.72 -33.73
N GLY A 51 43.00 -19.64 -32.91
CA GLY A 51 42.88 -19.55 -31.46
C GLY A 51 42.16 -18.29 -31.00
N GLN A 52 42.44 -17.14 -31.62
CA GLN A 52 41.72 -15.89 -31.33
C GLN A 52 40.25 -15.97 -31.78
N LEU A 53 39.99 -16.54 -32.96
CA LEU A 53 38.62 -16.71 -33.45
C LEU A 53 37.79 -17.62 -32.54
N SER A 54 38.37 -18.72 -32.05
CA SER A 54 37.72 -19.62 -31.10
C SER A 54 37.41 -18.92 -29.76
N LYS A 55 38.28 -18.02 -29.28
CA LYS A 55 37.99 -17.19 -28.10
C LYS A 55 36.80 -16.26 -28.35
N VAL A 56 36.78 -15.58 -29.50
CA VAL A 56 35.66 -14.69 -29.87
C VAL A 56 34.35 -15.48 -29.97
N GLU A 57 34.37 -16.68 -30.55
CA GLU A 57 33.20 -17.57 -30.61
C GLU A 57 32.71 -17.93 -29.20
N SER A 58 33.63 -18.31 -28.30
CA SER A 58 33.32 -18.59 -26.89
C SER A 58 32.73 -17.37 -26.17
N ASP A 59 33.31 -16.19 -26.38
CA ASP A 59 32.84 -14.95 -25.75
C ASP A 59 31.45 -14.56 -26.27
N VAL A 60 31.17 -14.71 -27.56
CA VAL A 60 29.86 -14.47 -28.15
C VAL A 60 28.82 -15.45 -27.59
N ALA A 61 29.17 -16.73 -27.43
CA ALA A 61 28.29 -17.72 -26.82
C ALA A 61 27.98 -17.36 -25.35
N ALA A 62 28.99 -16.95 -24.58
CA ALA A 62 28.81 -16.50 -23.21
C ALA A 62 27.94 -15.23 -23.10
N LEU A 63 28.10 -14.28 -24.04
CA LEU A 63 27.25 -13.09 -24.12
C LEU A 63 25.80 -13.42 -24.47
N ALA A 64 25.57 -14.38 -25.37
CA ALA A 64 24.22 -14.84 -25.70
C ALA A 64 23.53 -15.45 -24.47
N GLU A 65 24.22 -16.33 -23.74
CA GLU A 65 23.70 -16.92 -22.50
C GLU A 65 23.46 -15.86 -21.41
N CYS A 66 24.35 -14.89 -21.27
CA CYS A 66 24.17 -13.77 -20.34
C CYS A 66 22.93 -12.96 -20.68
N THR A 67 22.74 -12.65 -21.96
CA THR A 67 21.59 -11.87 -22.46
C THR A 67 20.29 -12.62 -22.21
N GLU A 68 20.25 -13.94 -22.46
CA GLU A 68 19.07 -14.76 -22.20
C GLU A 68 18.74 -14.79 -20.70
N ARG A 69 19.73 -15.03 -19.84
CA ARG A 69 19.54 -14.99 -18.38
C ARG A 69 19.04 -13.63 -17.91
N MET A 70 19.60 -12.55 -18.43
CA MET A 70 19.16 -11.20 -18.08
C MET A 70 17.71 -10.95 -18.53
N GLN A 71 17.34 -11.39 -19.73
CA GLN A 71 15.98 -11.28 -20.23
C GLN A 71 14.98 -12.07 -19.37
N GLN A 72 15.34 -13.28 -18.95
CA GLN A 72 14.50 -14.11 -18.06
C GLN A 72 14.31 -13.43 -16.69
N ARG A 73 15.38 -12.87 -16.11
CA ARG A 73 15.31 -12.13 -14.83
C ARG A 73 14.43 -10.88 -14.93
N VAL A 74 14.55 -10.12 -16.02
CA VAL A 74 13.70 -8.93 -16.26
C VAL A 74 12.23 -9.33 -16.38
N LYS A 75 11.92 -10.40 -17.15
CA LYS A 75 10.55 -10.91 -17.27
C LYS A 75 9.98 -11.34 -15.92
N ALA A 76 10.75 -12.07 -15.11
CA ALA A 76 10.33 -12.49 -13.77
C ALA A 76 10.09 -11.29 -12.85
N ALA A 77 11.04 -10.35 -12.80
CA ALA A 77 10.90 -9.13 -12.01
C ALA A 77 9.68 -8.30 -12.42
N HIS A 78 9.41 -8.17 -13.73
CA HIS A 78 8.24 -7.49 -14.24
C HIS A 78 6.94 -8.17 -13.81
N ALA A 79 6.87 -9.51 -13.89
CA ALA A 79 5.71 -10.28 -13.45
C ALA A 79 5.45 -10.09 -11.95
N THR A 80 6.47 -10.22 -11.10
CA THR A 80 6.37 -10.00 -9.66
C THR A 80 5.96 -8.56 -9.34
N THR A 81 6.57 -7.57 -9.99
CA THR A 81 6.25 -6.15 -9.77
C THR A 81 4.79 -5.87 -10.16
N SER A 82 4.34 -6.39 -11.30
CA SER A 82 2.94 -6.26 -11.74
C SER A 82 1.95 -6.86 -10.75
N GLN A 83 2.29 -8.02 -10.17
CA GLN A 83 1.47 -8.64 -9.14
C GLN A 83 1.42 -7.79 -7.86
N ILE A 84 2.57 -7.26 -7.41
CA ILE A 84 2.65 -6.39 -6.24
C ILE A 84 1.79 -5.13 -6.46
N VAL A 85 1.94 -4.46 -7.61
CA VAL A 85 1.14 -3.27 -7.95
C VAL A 85 -0.36 -3.58 -7.86
N ARG A 86 -0.81 -4.69 -8.46
CA ARG A 86 -2.23 -5.10 -8.41
C ARG A 86 -2.72 -5.33 -6.98
N VAL A 87 -1.92 -6.01 -6.14
CA VAL A 87 -2.28 -6.26 -4.74
C VAL A 87 -2.31 -4.95 -3.95
N THR A 88 -1.34 -4.07 -4.16
CA THR A 88 -1.29 -2.75 -3.52
C THR A 88 -2.49 -1.90 -3.89
N GLU A 89 -2.88 -1.84 -5.17
CA GLU A 89 -4.08 -1.12 -5.61
C GLU A 89 -5.36 -1.69 -4.97
N GLN A 90 -5.47 -3.02 -4.86
CA GLN A 90 -6.60 -3.65 -4.19
C GLN A 90 -6.65 -3.31 -2.69
N LEU A 91 -5.50 -3.30 -2.02
CA LEU A 91 -5.40 -2.93 -0.60
C LEU A 91 -5.75 -1.46 -0.39
N GLN A 92 -5.23 -0.56 -1.23
CA GLN A 92 -5.57 0.88 -1.16
C GLN A 92 -7.08 1.12 -1.31
N ARG A 93 -7.74 0.44 -2.25
CA ARG A 93 -9.21 0.55 -2.40
C ARG A 93 -9.92 0.10 -1.12
N LYS A 94 -9.55 -1.05 -0.56
CA LYS A 94 -10.13 -1.55 0.69
C LYS A 94 -9.88 -0.60 1.86
N GLU A 95 -8.70 -0.01 1.94
CA GLU A 95 -8.36 0.98 2.97
C GLU A 95 -9.24 2.22 2.84
N THR A 96 -9.44 2.75 1.63
CA THR A 96 -10.33 3.90 1.41
C THR A 96 -11.79 3.61 1.76
N GLU A 97 -12.30 2.43 1.39
CA GLU A 97 -13.66 2.00 1.72
C GLU A 97 -13.83 1.81 3.24
N SER A 98 -12.87 1.14 3.88
CA SER A 98 -12.86 0.95 5.33
C SER A 98 -12.76 2.29 6.07
N GLY A 99 -11.93 3.21 5.58
CA GLY A 99 -11.77 4.55 6.16
C GLY A 99 -13.05 5.37 6.04
N ALA A 100 -13.73 5.32 4.89
CA ALA A 100 -15.03 5.96 4.70
C ALA A 100 -16.10 5.37 5.64
N HIS A 101 -16.13 4.04 5.78
CA HIS A 101 -17.06 3.38 6.70
C HIS A 101 -16.77 3.74 8.16
N GLN A 102 -15.50 3.77 8.56
CA GLN A 102 -15.09 4.19 9.91
C GLN A 102 -15.45 5.66 10.19
N ALA A 103 -15.28 6.56 9.22
CA ALA A 103 -15.70 7.95 9.34
C ALA A 103 -17.22 8.07 9.53
N LEU A 104 -18.01 7.29 8.79
CA LEU A 104 -19.46 7.24 8.93
C LEU A 104 -19.86 6.72 10.32
N VAL A 105 -19.30 5.58 10.75
CA VAL A 105 -19.61 4.97 12.05
C VAL A 105 -19.19 5.90 13.20
N SER A 106 -18.03 6.54 13.11
CA SER A 106 -17.58 7.49 14.14
C SER A 106 -18.47 8.73 14.23
N SER A 107 -18.89 9.30 13.09
CA SER A 107 -19.87 10.39 13.06
C SER A 107 -21.22 9.96 13.64
N PHE A 108 -21.68 8.75 13.30
CA PHE A 108 -22.92 8.20 13.84
C PHE A 108 -22.85 8.03 15.37
N LEU A 109 -21.78 7.43 15.88
CA LEU A 109 -21.59 7.25 17.32
C LEU A 109 -21.46 8.60 18.06
N ALA A 110 -20.78 9.58 17.48
CA ALA A 110 -20.66 10.91 18.07
C ALA A 110 -22.01 11.64 18.20
N HIS A 111 -22.93 11.41 17.26
CA HIS A 111 -24.27 12.01 17.28
C HIS A 111 -25.26 11.25 18.17
N PHE A 112 -25.29 9.92 18.06
CA PHE A 112 -26.34 9.10 18.67
C PHE A 112 -25.95 8.46 20.01
N ARG A 113 -24.71 8.64 20.47
CA ARG A 113 -24.26 8.15 21.76
C ARG A 113 -23.85 9.30 22.67
N LEU A 114 -24.17 9.17 23.95
CA LEU A 114 -23.64 10.07 24.97
C LEU A 114 -22.17 9.77 25.21
N THR A 115 -21.39 10.84 25.38
CA THR A 115 -19.99 10.72 25.80
C THR A 115 -19.92 10.20 27.24
N PRO A 116 -18.81 9.55 27.65
CA PRO A 116 -18.66 9.05 29.02
C PRO A 116 -18.79 10.15 30.07
N GLY A 117 -18.38 11.39 29.77
CA GLY A 117 -18.57 12.53 30.66
C GLY A 117 -20.04 12.91 30.84
N GLU A 118 -20.83 12.91 29.76
CA GLU A 118 -22.28 13.18 29.85
C GLU A 118 -23.01 12.06 30.59
N MET A 119 -22.59 10.81 30.39
CA MET A 119 -23.12 9.68 31.16
C MET A 119 -22.83 9.83 32.66
N GLN A 120 -21.64 10.33 33.01
CA GLN A 120 -21.28 10.62 34.40
C GLN A 120 -22.10 11.76 34.98
N VAL A 121 -22.39 12.82 34.21
CA VAL A 121 -23.27 13.93 34.65
C VAL A 121 -24.71 13.44 34.83
N LEU A 122 -25.21 12.57 33.94
CA LEU A 122 -26.56 12.01 34.04
C LEU A 122 -26.72 11.09 35.26
N ARG A 123 -25.68 10.30 35.59
CA ARG A 123 -25.69 9.32 36.69
C ARG A 123 -25.16 9.85 38.04
N GLY A 124 -24.32 10.88 38.04
CA GLY A 124 -23.64 11.42 39.23
C GLY A 124 -24.39 12.58 39.88
N GLU A 125 -24.15 12.87 41.16
CA GLU A 125 -24.67 14.06 41.86
C GLU A 125 -23.71 15.25 41.71
N PRO A 126 -24.17 16.53 41.69
CA PRO A 126 -25.53 17.05 41.91
C PRO A 126 -26.35 17.31 40.63
N VAL A 127 -27.67 17.45 40.79
CA VAL A 127 -28.59 17.94 39.72
C VAL A 127 -28.36 19.44 39.54
N GLY A 128 -27.59 19.81 38.51
CA GLY A 128 -27.26 21.19 38.15
C GLY A 128 -27.67 21.55 36.72
N GLU A 129 -27.19 22.69 36.21
CA GLU A 129 -27.49 23.11 34.83
C GLU A 129 -26.95 22.12 33.79
N GLY A 130 -25.74 21.59 33.98
CA GLY A 130 -25.17 20.57 33.11
C GLY A 130 -25.99 19.28 33.04
N PHE A 131 -26.71 18.93 34.11
CA PHE A 131 -27.64 17.79 34.10
C PHE A 131 -28.83 18.06 33.17
N LEU A 132 -29.41 19.27 33.22
CA LEU A 132 -30.54 19.65 32.36
C LEU A 132 -30.13 19.71 30.89
N GLU A 133 -28.92 20.18 30.59
CA GLU A 133 -28.37 20.21 29.23
C GLU A 133 -28.17 18.78 28.68
N VAL A 134 -27.58 17.89 29.48
CA VAL A 134 -27.42 16.48 29.09
C VAL A 134 -28.79 15.81 28.92
N LEU A 135 -29.76 16.07 29.80
CA LEU A 135 -31.09 15.50 29.70
C LEU A 135 -31.83 15.99 28.44
N ALA A 136 -31.67 17.26 28.07
CA ALA A 136 -32.18 17.80 26.81
C ALA A 136 -31.54 17.10 25.61
N ARG A 137 -30.21 16.92 25.63
CA ARG A 137 -29.49 16.16 24.59
C ARG A 137 -30.00 14.72 24.46
N VAL A 138 -30.25 14.01 25.57
CA VAL A 138 -30.84 12.66 25.53
C VAL A 138 -32.21 12.68 24.84
N ALA A 139 -33.04 13.68 25.14
CA ALA A 139 -34.36 13.81 24.51
C ALA A 139 -34.27 14.11 23.01
N ASP A 140 -33.32 14.95 22.59
CA ASP A 140 -33.06 15.25 21.18
C ASP A 140 -32.57 14.02 20.41
N ILE A 141 -31.62 13.28 20.98
CA ILE A 141 -31.12 12.01 20.42
C ILE A 141 -32.30 11.04 20.24
N GLN A 142 -33.12 10.84 21.27
CA GLN A 142 -34.27 9.94 21.21
C GLN A 142 -35.27 10.37 20.12
N ALA A 143 -35.55 11.67 19.98
CA ALA A 143 -36.43 12.19 18.94
C ALA A 143 -35.88 11.94 17.53
N GLN A 144 -34.57 12.17 17.32
CA GLN A 144 -33.89 11.92 16.06
C GLN A 144 -33.87 10.43 15.71
N CYS A 145 -33.59 9.54 16.67
CA CYS A 145 -33.64 8.09 16.45
C CYS A 145 -35.04 7.61 16.08
N ARG A 146 -36.09 8.15 16.73
CA ARG A 146 -37.49 7.86 16.35
C ARG A 146 -37.81 8.33 14.94
N GLN A 147 -37.29 9.48 14.49
CA GLN A 147 -37.44 9.93 13.11
C GLN A 147 -36.73 9.00 12.13
N LEU A 148 -35.49 8.61 12.43
CA LEU A 148 -34.72 7.66 11.60
C LEU A 148 -35.40 6.29 11.52
N LEU A 149 -36.00 5.81 12.61
CA LEU A 149 -36.74 4.55 12.64
C LEU A 149 -37.95 4.51 11.71
N ARG A 150 -38.56 5.67 11.41
CA ARG A 150 -39.67 5.75 10.42
C ARG A 150 -39.21 5.45 9.01
N VAL A 151 -37.93 5.68 8.70
CA VAL A 151 -37.34 5.48 7.38
C VAL A 151 -36.58 4.15 7.31
N HIS A 152 -35.93 3.76 8.41
CA HIS A 152 -35.06 2.59 8.50
C HIS A 152 -35.31 1.77 9.76
N HIS A 153 -35.94 0.61 9.61
CA HIS A 153 -36.08 -0.37 10.69
C HIS A 153 -34.85 -1.29 10.74
N LYS A 154 -33.86 -0.92 11.56
CA LYS A 154 -32.66 -1.73 11.85
C LYS A 154 -32.61 -2.07 13.34
N THR A 155 -32.24 -3.30 13.67
CA THR A 155 -32.16 -3.80 15.06
C THR A 155 -31.29 -2.90 15.94
N ALA A 156 -30.10 -2.52 15.47
CA ALA A 156 -29.20 -1.63 16.21
C ALA A 156 -29.82 -0.24 16.52
N LEU A 157 -30.71 0.26 15.66
CA LEU A 157 -31.39 1.54 15.89
C LEU A 157 -32.53 1.38 16.90
N MET A 158 -33.21 0.23 16.93
CA MET A 158 -34.18 -0.11 17.97
C MET A 158 -33.49 -0.21 19.34
N ASP A 159 -32.38 -0.94 19.42
CA ASP A 159 -31.59 -1.08 20.65
C ASP A 159 -31.17 0.29 21.19
N LEU A 160 -30.74 1.20 20.32
CA LEU A 160 -30.35 2.56 20.70
C LEU A 160 -31.53 3.42 21.15
N VAL A 161 -32.72 3.26 20.56
CA VAL A 161 -33.94 3.93 21.04
C VAL A 161 -34.34 3.42 22.42
N ASP A 162 -34.24 2.11 22.66
CA ASP A 162 -34.59 1.51 23.95
C ASP A 162 -33.59 1.93 25.03
N GLU A 163 -32.29 1.93 24.74
CA GLU A 163 -31.24 2.41 25.65
C GLU A 163 -31.45 3.90 25.98
N THR A 164 -31.66 4.76 24.97
CA THR A 164 -31.86 6.20 25.18
C THR A 164 -33.17 6.50 25.90
N ALA A 165 -34.23 5.70 25.69
CA ALA A 165 -35.48 5.80 26.44
C ALA A 165 -35.27 5.48 27.92
N SER A 166 -34.55 4.40 28.23
CA SER A 166 -34.25 4.02 29.62
C SER A 166 -33.41 5.10 30.34
N LEU A 167 -32.38 5.64 29.67
CA LEU A 167 -31.57 6.74 30.21
C LEU A 167 -32.40 8.01 30.46
N GLN A 168 -33.31 8.31 29.53
CA GLN A 168 -34.20 9.45 29.64
C GLN A 168 -35.15 9.31 30.85
N GLU A 169 -35.77 8.13 31.03
CA GLU A 169 -36.65 7.85 32.16
C GLU A 169 -35.91 7.98 33.49
N ALA A 170 -34.72 7.36 33.62
CA ALA A 170 -33.90 7.46 34.81
C ALA A 170 -33.52 8.93 35.13
N GLY A 171 -33.22 9.73 34.10
CA GLY A 171 -32.96 11.16 34.25
C GLY A 171 -34.18 11.94 34.75
N TYR A 172 -35.36 11.71 34.17
CA TYR A 172 -36.58 12.40 34.60
C TYR A 172 -37.03 12.00 36.02
N ASP A 173 -36.94 10.72 36.38
CA ASP A 173 -37.24 10.26 37.74
C ASP A 173 -36.36 10.97 38.77
N ARG A 174 -35.10 11.17 38.42
CA ARG A 174 -34.14 11.86 39.28
C ARG A 174 -34.44 13.35 39.38
N LEU A 175 -34.74 14.00 38.26
CA LEU A 175 -35.17 15.40 38.24
C LEU A 175 -36.42 15.59 39.09
N TYR A 176 -37.36 14.64 39.03
CA TYR A 176 -38.58 14.64 39.83
C TYR A 176 -38.28 14.52 41.34
N ARG A 177 -37.47 13.54 41.77
CA ARG A 177 -37.07 13.40 43.19
C ARG A 177 -36.34 14.65 43.70
N TRP A 178 -35.43 15.20 42.90
CA TRP A 178 -34.72 16.44 43.26
C TRP A 178 -35.69 17.63 43.38
N THR A 179 -36.63 17.78 42.44
CA THR A 179 -37.65 18.83 42.48
C THR A 179 -38.53 18.69 43.73
N GLN A 180 -38.95 17.47 44.10
CA GLN A 180 -39.70 17.21 45.32
C GLN A 180 -38.92 17.62 46.58
N GLN A 181 -37.64 17.26 46.67
CA GLN A 181 -36.77 17.65 47.78
C GLN A 181 -36.65 19.18 47.87
N GLN A 182 -36.38 19.87 46.77
CA GLN A 182 -36.27 21.33 46.75
C GLN A 182 -37.59 22.02 47.13
N CYS A 183 -38.74 21.52 46.65
CA CYS A 183 -40.06 22.02 47.05
C CYS A 183 -40.35 21.80 48.54
N SER A 184 -39.92 20.69 49.12
CA SER A 184 -40.09 20.43 50.56
C SER A 184 -39.24 21.37 51.43
N LEU A 185 -38.04 21.72 50.97
CA LEU A 185 -37.15 22.67 51.64
C LEU A 185 -37.71 24.10 51.57
N LEU A 186 -38.23 24.52 50.41
CA LEU A 186 -38.92 25.80 50.22
C LEU A 186 -40.23 25.92 51.00
N GLY A 187 -40.89 24.81 51.34
CA GLY A 187 -42.06 24.83 52.22
C GLY A 187 -41.73 25.16 53.68
N SER A 188 -40.44 25.07 54.06
CA SER A 188 -39.95 25.34 55.42
C SER A 188 -39.20 26.68 55.54
N GLU A 189 -38.75 27.24 54.42
CA GLU A 189 -38.01 28.52 54.34
C GLU A 189 -38.76 29.48 53.38
N GLU A 190 -39.22 30.64 53.86
CA GLU A 190 -39.83 31.69 53.02
C GLU A 190 -38.77 32.35 52.12
N GLY A 191 -38.33 31.62 51.08
CA GLY A 191 -37.27 32.03 50.16
C GLY A 191 -37.71 32.03 48.70
N GLU A 192 -37.06 32.88 47.90
CA GLU A 192 -37.28 32.95 46.45
C GLU A 192 -36.97 31.61 45.76
N VAL A 193 -37.86 31.20 44.86
CA VAL A 193 -37.74 29.95 44.09
C VAL A 193 -36.46 29.97 43.24
N PRO A 194 -35.51 29.03 43.44
CA PRO A 194 -34.28 28.98 42.66
C PRO A 194 -34.55 28.87 41.15
N PRO A 195 -33.81 29.59 40.29
CA PRO A 195 -34.03 29.57 38.84
C PRO A 195 -33.86 28.17 38.23
N LEU A 196 -32.99 27.34 38.82
CA LEU A 196 -32.79 25.94 38.44
C LEU A 196 -34.06 25.11 38.69
N LEU A 197 -34.79 25.37 39.77
CA LEU A 197 -36.05 24.68 40.09
C LEU A 197 -37.15 25.05 39.08
N ARG A 198 -37.24 26.32 38.68
CA ARG A 198 -38.16 26.76 37.62
C ARG A 198 -37.86 26.08 36.29
N ARG A 199 -36.58 25.98 35.90
CA ARG A 199 -36.14 25.28 34.67
C ARG A 199 -36.42 23.77 34.74
N GLY A 200 -36.17 23.13 35.88
CA GLY A 200 -36.47 21.71 36.10
C GLY A 200 -37.96 21.40 35.99
N ILE A 201 -38.82 22.22 36.61
CA ILE A 201 -40.29 22.09 36.51
C ILE A 201 -40.77 22.33 35.07
N ALA A 202 -40.18 23.30 34.35
CA ALA A 202 -40.49 23.53 32.94
C ALA A 202 -40.12 22.32 32.06
N ALA A 203 -38.96 21.71 32.30
CA ALA A 203 -38.52 20.50 31.61
C ALA A 203 -39.47 19.31 31.87
N LEU A 204 -39.94 19.14 33.11
CA LEU A 204 -40.93 18.12 33.47
C LEU A 204 -42.29 18.37 32.80
N ARG A 205 -42.75 19.64 32.73
CA ARG A 205 -44.00 20.02 32.08
C ARG A 205 -44.03 19.71 30.59
N GLY A 206 -42.90 19.85 29.89
CA GLY A 206 -42.78 19.48 28.47
C GLY A 206 -43.11 18.01 28.18
N ARG A 207 -42.98 17.11 29.18
CA ARG A 207 -43.27 15.68 29.06
C ARG A 207 -44.58 15.24 29.73
N ALA A 208 -45.29 16.13 30.44
CA ALA A 208 -46.54 15.81 31.17
C ALA A 208 -47.68 15.28 30.27
N VAL A 209 -47.53 15.35 28.95
CA VAL A 209 -48.43 14.69 27.99
C VAL A 209 -48.35 13.15 28.07
N LEU A 210 -47.26 12.58 28.62
CA LEU A 210 -47.10 11.14 28.86
C LEU A 210 -47.54 10.68 30.26
N TYR A 211 -47.73 11.60 31.21
CA TYR A 211 -48.07 11.28 32.61
C TYR A 211 -49.48 11.71 33.02
N LYS A 212 -50.33 12.11 32.06
CA LYS A 212 -51.77 12.19 32.30
C LYS A 212 -52.38 10.79 32.19
N VAL A 213 -52.41 10.08 33.32
CA VAL A 213 -53.41 9.06 33.61
C VAL A 213 -54.54 9.73 34.40
#